data_AF-A0A9X3E7V3-F1
#
_entry.id   AF-A0A9X3E7V3-F1
#
_cell.length_a   1.000
_cell.length_b   1.000
_cell.length_c   1.000
_cell.angle_alpha   90.00
_cell.angle_beta   90.00
_cell.angle_gamma   90.00
#
_symmetry.space_group_name_H-M   'P 1'
#
loop_
_entity.id
_entity.type
_entity.pdbx_description
1 polymer ?
#
loop_
_entity_poly.entity_id
_entity_poly.type
_entity_poly.pdbx_seq_one_letter_code
_entity_poly.pdbx_strand_id
1 'polypeptide(L)'
;MNDSQMNYGIAEKHSFKDALRNIGNIAAVGAHRYYFYAEHEGDTSQNKISKNDLLRLLVDNKQLQNQILANELNIDKGGEFTMGIVNTCIAQNIVTYLNR
;
A
#
# COMPACT_ATOMS: atom_id res chain seq x y z
N MET A 1 26.23 2.99 15.46
CA MET A 1 25.48 3.44 14.28
C MET A 1 24.06 2.93 14.50
N ASN A 2 23.10 3.83 14.76
CA ASN A 2 21.70 3.46 14.79
C ASN A 2 21.29 3.39 13.32
N ASP A 3 21.40 2.23 12.71
CA ASP A 3 20.70 1.96 11.46
C ASP A 3 19.22 1.95 11.84
N SER A 4 18.61 3.11 11.81
CA SER A 4 17.21 3.27 12.13
C SER A 4 16.39 2.36 11.21
N GLN A 5 15.67 1.41 11.81
CA GLN A 5 14.89 0.44 11.07
C GLN A 5 13.75 1.17 10.34
N MET A 6 13.62 0.89 9.04
CA MET A 6 12.43 1.26 8.28
C MET A 6 11.37 0.18 8.47
N ASN A 7 10.17 0.60 8.87
CA ASN A 7 8.99 -0.24 8.93
C ASN A 7 8.11 0.05 7.73
N TYR A 8 7.57 -1.00 7.14
CA TYR A 8 6.68 -0.93 5.99
C TYR A 8 5.27 -1.36 6.38
N GLY A 9 4.26 -0.70 5.82
CA GLY A 9 2.86 -1.03 6.12
C GLY A 9 1.91 -0.66 4.99
N ILE A 10 0.62 -0.88 5.24
CA ILE A 10 -0.47 -0.48 4.36
C ILE A 10 -1.35 0.49 5.13
N ALA A 11 -1.63 1.64 4.56
CA ALA A 11 -2.54 2.62 5.11
C ALA A 11 -3.73 2.84 4.18
N GLU A 12 -4.89 3.11 4.77
CA GLU A 12 -6.09 3.49 4.04
C GLU A 12 -6.09 5.00 3.78
N LYS A 13 -6.33 5.39 2.54
CA LYS A 13 -6.53 6.78 2.16
C LYS A 13 -7.99 7.17 2.39
N HIS A 14 -8.26 7.77 3.54
CA HIS A 14 -9.52 8.46 3.77
C HIS A 14 -9.50 9.81 3.04
N SER A 15 -10.15 9.88 1.87
CA SER A 15 -10.41 11.17 1.25
C SER A 15 -11.54 11.88 2.02
N PHE A 16 -11.27 13.07 2.54
CA PHE A 16 -12.28 13.90 3.24
C PHE A 16 -13.56 14.12 2.38
N LYS A 17 -13.40 14.14 1.05
CA LYS A 17 -14.51 14.23 0.09
C LYS A 17 -15.37 12.96 0.06
N ASP A 18 -14.78 11.79 0.29
CA ASP A 18 -15.51 10.52 0.38
C ASP A 18 -16.20 10.38 1.76
N ALA A 19 -15.58 10.88 2.83
CA ALA A 19 -16.21 10.98 4.15
C ALA A 19 -17.46 11.87 4.14
N LEU A 20 -17.40 13.05 3.50
CA LEU A 20 -18.55 13.94 3.36
C LEU A 20 -19.66 13.37 2.47
N ARG A 21 -19.29 12.59 1.45
CA ARG A 21 -20.25 11.94 0.53
C ARG A 21 -20.95 10.73 1.17
N ASN A 22 -20.32 10.08 2.15
CA ASN A 22 -20.89 8.96 2.91
C ASN A 22 -21.97 9.38 3.93
N ILE A 23 -21.98 10.63 4.40
CA ILE A 23 -23.02 11.12 5.33
C ILE A 23 -24.43 11.07 4.70
N GLY A 24 -24.52 11.19 3.37
CA GLY A 24 -25.80 11.15 2.64
C GLY A 24 -26.08 9.85 1.88
N ASN A 25 -25.16 8.88 1.83
CA ASN A 25 -25.31 7.71 0.97
C ASN A 25 -24.61 6.47 1.57
N ILE A 26 -25.39 5.66 2.29
CA ILE A 26 -24.99 4.35 2.88
C ILE A 26 -24.46 3.35 1.82
N ALA A 27 -24.60 3.65 0.52
CA ALA A 27 -24.13 2.81 -0.58
C ALA A 27 -22.69 3.11 -1.08
N ALA A 28 -21.98 4.11 -0.55
CA ALA A 28 -20.61 4.43 -0.98
C ALA A 28 -19.51 3.62 -0.25
N VAL A 29 -19.82 2.37 0.09
CA VAL A 29 -18.93 1.31 0.64
C VAL A 29 -17.88 0.84 -0.40
N GLY A 30 -17.88 1.41 -1.62
CA GLY A 30 -17.39 0.72 -2.81
C GLY A 30 -15.90 0.82 -3.17
N ALA A 31 -15.07 1.66 -2.55
CA ALA A 31 -13.65 1.71 -2.96
C ALA A 31 -12.74 2.34 -1.89
N HIS A 32 -12.53 1.64 -0.78
CA HIS A 32 -11.42 1.95 0.11
C HIS A 32 -10.12 1.87 -0.70
N ARG A 33 -9.40 3.00 -0.80
CA ARG A 33 -8.11 3.08 -1.47
C ARG A 33 -7.02 2.93 -0.43
N TYR A 34 -6.03 2.12 -0.75
CA TYR A 34 -4.91 1.79 0.11
C TYR A 34 -3.62 2.20 -0.58
N TYR A 35 -2.56 2.39 0.21
CA TYR A 35 -1.21 2.61 -0.29
C TYR A 35 -0.19 1.97 0.65
N PHE A 36 0.94 1.56 0.09
CA PHE A 36 2.08 1.14 0.89
C PHE A 36 2.81 2.37 1.43
N TYR A 37 3.28 2.30 2.67
CA TYR A 37 4.10 3.35 3.27
C TYR A 37 5.37 2.78 3.88
N ALA A 38 6.38 3.65 4.01
CA ALA A 38 7.54 3.44 4.85
C ALA A 38 7.51 4.47 5.99
N GLU A 39 7.74 4.02 7.22
CA GLU A 39 7.92 4.85 8.40
C GLU A 39 9.27 4.51 9.03
N HIS A 40 9.94 5.52 9.55
CA HIS A 40 11.22 5.34 10.20
C HIS A 40 11.01 5.20 11.70
N GLU A 41 11.76 4.32 12.36
CA GLU A 41 11.64 4.20 13.82
C GLU A 41 11.90 5.55 14.50
N GLY A 42 10.91 6.05 15.25
CA GLY A 42 10.92 7.36 15.89
C GLY A 42 10.33 8.52 15.07
N ASP A 43 9.95 8.29 13.82
CA ASP A 43 9.20 9.23 12.98
C ASP A 43 7.77 8.72 12.78
N THR A 44 6.78 9.57 13.03
CA THR A 44 5.36 9.26 12.81
C THR A 44 4.90 9.55 11.37
N SER A 45 5.81 10.08 10.53
CA SER A 45 5.53 10.42 9.14
C SER A 45 5.49 9.17 8.27
N GLN A 46 4.28 8.79 7.84
CA GLN A 46 4.09 7.73 6.86
C GLN A 46 4.41 8.24 5.46
N ASN A 47 5.51 7.76 4.88
CA ASN A 47 5.91 8.13 3.52
C ASN A 47 5.31 7.16 2.51
N LYS A 48 4.37 7.65 1.70
CA LYS A 48 3.74 6.84 0.64
C LYS A 48 4.78 6.36 -0.38
N ILE A 49 4.74 5.08 -0.71
CA ILE A 49 5.63 4.43 -1.67
C ILE A 49 4.96 4.42 -3.05
N SER A 50 5.65 4.90 -4.07
CA SER A 50 5.17 4.86 -5.46
C SER A 50 5.22 3.43 -6.03
N LYS A 51 4.50 3.14 -7.11
CA LYS A 51 4.59 1.82 -7.78
C LYS A 51 6.02 1.49 -8.21
N ASN A 52 6.75 2.46 -8.73
CA ASN A 52 8.13 2.24 -9.19
C ASN A 52 9.08 1.98 -8.03
N ASP A 53 8.93 2.69 -6.92
CA ASP A 53 9.75 2.48 -5.73
C ASP A 53 9.41 1.15 -5.07
N LEU A 54 8.13 0.76 -5.04
CA LEU A 54 7.72 -0.56 -4.59
C LEU A 54 8.34 -1.67 -5.43
N LEU A 55 8.36 -1.54 -6.76
CA LEU A 55 9.04 -2.50 -7.62
C LEU A 55 10.54 -2.56 -7.32
N ARG A 56 11.20 -1.43 -7.09
CA ARG A 56 12.63 -1.39 -6.72
C ARG A 56 12.91 -2.11 -5.39
N LEU A 57 12.06 -1.91 -4.39
CA LEU A 57 12.18 -2.59 -3.09
C LEU A 57 11.99 -4.11 -3.19
N LEU A 58 11.29 -4.57 -4.23
CA LEU A 58 11.02 -5.99 -4.48
C LEU A 58 11.98 -6.62 -5.51
N VAL A 59 13.11 -5.97 -5.84
CA VAL A 59 14.04 -6.44 -6.89
C VAL A 59 14.56 -7.86 -6.66
N ASP A 60 14.78 -8.24 -5.40
CA ASP A 60 15.25 -9.58 -5.03
C ASP A 60 14.11 -10.59 -4.88
N ASN A 61 12.85 -10.16 -5.00
CA ASN A 61 11.66 -11.02 -5.00
C ASN A 61 10.88 -10.88 -6.31
N LYS A 62 11.40 -11.54 -7.35
CA LYS A 62 10.81 -11.58 -8.69
C LYS A 62 9.36 -12.07 -8.71
N GLN A 63 8.98 -12.95 -7.79
CA GLN A 63 7.61 -13.44 -7.70
C GLN A 63 6.64 -12.30 -7.35
N LEU A 64 6.90 -11.55 -6.28
CA LEU A 64 6.06 -10.42 -5.88
C LEU A 64 6.08 -9.28 -6.91
N GLN A 65 7.24 -9.00 -7.52
CA GLN A 65 7.30 -8.06 -8.64
C GLN A 65 6.37 -8.47 -9.79
N ASN A 66 6.42 -9.73 -10.19
CA ASN A 66 5.60 -10.23 -11.30
C ASN A 66 4.10 -10.11 -10.99
N GLN A 67 3.68 -10.31 -9.74
CA GLN A 67 2.27 -10.12 -9.34
C GLN A 67 1.82 -8.66 -9.48
N ILE A 68 2.69 -7.70 -9.16
CA ILE A 68 2.42 -6.27 -9.36
C ILE A 68 2.40 -5.92 -10.86
N LEU A 69 3.32 -6.47 -11.64
CA LEU A 69 3.41 -6.23 -13.09
C LEU A 69 2.25 -6.87 -13.86
N ALA A 70 1.75 -8.02 -13.40
CA ALA A 70 0.56 -8.69 -13.91
C ALA A 70 -0.75 -7.98 -13.50
N ASN A 71 -0.68 -6.92 -12.69
CA ASN A 71 -1.82 -6.19 -12.13
C ASN A 71 -2.76 -7.05 -11.26
N GLU A 72 -2.24 -8.12 -10.63
CA GLU A 72 -3.00 -8.88 -9.62
C GLU A 72 -3.30 -8.00 -8.39
N LEU A 73 -2.39 -7.06 -8.10
CA LEU A 73 -2.64 -5.88 -7.29
C LEU A 73 -2.60 -4.66 -8.23
N ASN A 74 -3.77 -4.10 -8.55
CA ASN A 74 -3.86 -2.96 -9.48
C ASN A 74 -3.43 -1.66 -8.78
N ILE A 75 -2.12 -1.43 -8.74
CA ILE A 75 -1.49 -0.23 -8.18
C ILE A 75 -1.35 0.83 -9.29
N ASP A 76 -1.85 2.03 -9.01
CA ASP A 76 -1.66 3.20 -9.86
C ASP A 76 -0.22 3.75 -9.79
N LYS A 77 0.13 4.71 -10.65
CA LYS A 77 1.47 5.30 -10.66
C LYS A 77 1.85 5.97 -9.32
N GLY A 78 0.85 6.49 -8.61
CA GLY A 78 1.01 7.15 -7.32
C GLY A 78 1.10 6.20 -6.13
N GLY A 79 1.07 4.88 -6.36
CA GLY A 79 1.18 3.87 -5.30
C GLY A 79 -0.14 3.48 -4.65
N GLU A 80 -1.27 3.97 -5.16
CA GLU A 80 -2.60 3.68 -4.59
C GLU A 80 -3.22 2.46 -5.27
N PHE A 81 -3.93 1.63 -4.52
CA PHE A 81 -4.61 0.43 -4.99
C PHE A 81 -5.91 0.19 -4.21
N THR A 82 -6.78 -0.69 -4.69
CA THR A 82 -7.97 -1.13 -3.95
C THR A 82 -7.78 -2.55 -3.45
N MET A 83 -8.13 -2.80 -2.19
CA MET A 83 -8.11 -4.15 -1.62
C MET A 83 -9.46 -4.85 -1.81
N GLY A 84 -9.39 -6.09 -2.25
CA GLY A 84 -10.49 -7.04 -2.31
C GLY A 84 -10.01 -8.42 -1.84
N ILE A 85 -10.94 -9.35 -1.66
CA ILE A 85 -10.66 -10.67 -1.06
C ILE A 85 -9.47 -11.38 -1.73
N VAL A 86 -9.34 -11.26 -3.06
CA VAL A 86 -8.32 -11.96 -3.86
C VAL A 86 -6.93 -11.35 -3.73
N ASN A 87 -6.82 -10.02 -3.55
CA ASN A 87 -5.52 -9.32 -3.62
C ASN A 87 -4.99 -8.86 -2.24
N THR A 88 -5.77 -9.01 -1.17
CA THR A 88 -5.34 -8.75 0.22
C THR A 88 -4.12 -9.59 0.60
N CYS A 89 -4.11 -10.88 0.21
CA CYS A 89 -2.98 -11.79 0.48
C CYS A 89 -1.68 -11.30 -0.18
N ILE A 90 -1.76 -10.76 -1.41
CA ILE A 90 -0.61 -10.21 -2.12
C ILE A 90 -0.06 -9.00 -1.37
N ALA A 91 -0.93 -8.08 -0.96
CA ALA A 91 -0.52 -6.89 -0.21
C ALA A 91 0.15 -7.25 1.13
N GLN A 92 -0.40 -8.23 1.86
CA GLN A 92 0.20 -8.74 3.09
C GLN A 92 1.58 -9.37 2.85
N ASN A 93 1.71 -10.21 1.82
CA ASN A 93 2.99 -10.84 1.48
C ASN A 93 4.07 -9.81 1.12
N ILE A 94 3.69 -8.72 0.45
CA ILE A 94 4.58 -7.59 0.16
C ILE A 94 5.06 -6.94 1.46
N VAL A 95 4.16 -6.58 2.37
CA VAL A 95 4.54 -5.99 3.68
C VAL A 95 5.42 -6.93 4.49
N THR A 96 5.06 -8.22 4.55
CA THR A 96 5.87 -9.23 5.25
C THR A 96 7.26 -9.35 4.64
N TYR A 97 7.40 -9.27 3.32
CA TYR A 97 8.71 -9.32 2.68
C TYR A 97 9.56 -8.07 2.98
N LEU A 98 8.96 -6.89 2.95
CA LEU A 98 9.67 -5.62 3.15
C LEU A 98 10.18 -5.43 4.60
N ASN A 99 9.55 -6.08 5.58
CA ASN A 99 9.94 -6.03 7.00
C ASN A 99 10.80 -7.23 7.46
N ARG A 100 11.31 -8.06 6.54
CA ARG A 100 12.25 -9.16 6.87
C ARG A 100 13.67 -8.65 6.99
#